data_AF-Q9KRS0-F1
#
_entry.id   AF-Q9KRS0-F1
#
_cell.length_a   1.000
_cell.length_b   1.000
_cell.length_c   1.000
_cell.angle_alpha   90.00
_cell.angle_beta   90.00
_cell.angle_gamma   90.00
#
_symmetry.space_group_name_H-M   'P 1'
#
loop_
_entity.id
_entity.type
_entity.pdbx_description
1 polymer ?
#
loop_
_entity_poly.entity_id
_entity_poly.type
_entity_poly.pdbx_seq_one_letter_code
_entity_poly.pdbx_strand_id
1 'polypeptide(L)'
;MRLLLQQSWQTLLAHRLKSVLAITAISWGVISVVILMALGEGFYRAQTESFRFLLQETQMVASGQTSEVWQGMPARRPIQLTESLMREVAQRPEIQRYSIVYENREVSITQQRGTAIGSMVSGVDRGYFSLAGLKLTLGSRDFSLHDQHNHRRVAILGDHVAATSQLKIGDEFKIRGIAFRVIGIMDDESSRFSFGDNQKVFIPSSTFKDIWDTQPNMMLVLPAQGVSSWALREQLRHTFAQRLHFSPEDQEAVFLPDFGSGVAVITAILRGIQAFLAASGMMTMAVGILGVANMMFLAVTERTREIGVRLAIGATPQRIQQQFLLEGLLLVVIGALVGLLLAYFGVLLLNHLGLPTWLGEPVITSTTVWLSMLVTSILALAAAYFPARRAAQLEPVIALSSRS
;
A
#
# COMPACT_ATOMS: atom_id res chain seq x y z
N MET A 1 -20.21 22.39 38.47
CA MET A 1 -19.36 21.50 37.66
C MET A 1 -18.24 20.82 38.46
N ARG A 2 -17.37 21.56 39.18
CA ARG A 2 -16.30 20.96 40.02
C ARG A 2 -16.79 19.95 41.07
N LEU A 3 -17.88 20.25 41.78
CA LEU A 3 -18.47 19.34 42.77
C LEU A 3 -18.99 18.01 42.17
N LEU A 4 -19.55 18.07 40.94
CA LEU A 4 -20.04 16.88 40.24
C LEU A 4 -18.87 15.97 39.84
N LEU A 5 -17.77 16.54 39.31
CA LEU A 5 -16.54 15.81 38.97
C LEU A 5 -15.90 15.15 40.20
N GLN A 6 -15.84 15.84 41.33
CA GLN A 6 -15.30 15.29 42.58
C GLN A 6 -16.15 14.13 43.12
N GLN A 7 -17.48 14.24 43.05
CA GLN A 7 -18.39 13.17 43.46
C GLN A 7 -18.29 11.94 42.53
N SER A 8 -18.23 12.15 41.21
CA SER A 8 -18.02 11.06 40.23
C SER A 8 -16.71 10.30 40.48
N TRP A 9 -15.64 11.03 40.83
CA TRP A 9 -14.34 10.42 41.13
C TRP A 9 -14.39 9.57 42.41
N GLN A 10 -15.07 10.03 43.45
CA GLN A 10 -15.22 9.30 44.71
C GLN A 10 -16.10 8.05 44.57
N THR A 11 -17.17 8.09 43.75
CA THR A 11 -18.01 6.91 43.51
C THR A 11 -17.30 5.83 42.69
N LEU A 12 -16.45 6.21 41.73
CA LEU A 12 -15.60 5.28 41.00
C LEU A 12 -14.60 4.56 41.91
N LEU A 13 -14.07 5.25 42.92
CA LEU A 13 -13.15 4.68 43.91
C LEU A 13 -13.82 3.78 44.95
N ALA A 14 -15.15 3.88 45.13
CA ALA A 14 -15.92 3.05 46.06
C ALA A 14 -16.24 1.65 45.49
N HIS A 15 -16.36 1.49 44.16
CA HIS A 15 -16.61 0.21 43.49
C HIS A 15 -15.49 -0.14 42.49
N ARG A 16 -14.24 -0.16 42.98
CA ARG A 16 -13.01 -0.27 42.16
C ARG A 16 -13.03 -1.40 41.15
N LEU A 17 -13.52 -2.60 41.51
CA LEU A 17 -13.50 -3.76 40.63
C LEU A 17 -14.38 -3.54 39.37
N LYS A 18 -15.56 -2.96 39.52
CA LYS A 18 -16.50 -2.74 38.41
C LYS A 18 -15.98 -1.67 37.46
N SER A 19 -15.46 -0.58 38.00
CA SER A 19 -14.87 0.49 37.20
C SER A 19 -13.62 0.03 36.45
N VAL A 20 -12.76 -0.78 37.08
CA VAL A 20 -11.60 -1.39 36.41
C VAL A 20 -12.03 -2.31 35.28
N LEU A 21 -13.00 -3.21 35.50
CA LEU A 21 -13.51 -4.10 34.46
C LEU A 21 -14.10 -3.34 33.26
N ALA A 22 -14.85 -2.26 33.51
CA ALA A 22 -15.39 -1.39 32.46
C ALA A 22 -14.28 -0.67 31.67
N ILE A 23 -13.29 -0.09 32.36
CA ILE A 23 -12.15 0.57 31.74
C ILE A 23 -11.36 -0.44 30.88
N THR A 24 -11.13 -1.65 31.37
CA THR A 24 -10.42 -2.70 30.62
C THR A 24 -11.19 -3.13 29.37
N ALA A 25 -12.52 -3.29 29.46
CA ALA A 25 -13.35 -3.64 28.31
C ALA A 25 -13.31 -2.56 27.22
N ILE A 26 -13.40 -1.28 27.61
CA ILE A 26 -13.28 -0.14 26.68
C ILE A 26 -11.87 -0.10 26.09
N SER A 27 -10.86 -0.25 26.94
CA SER A 27 -9.45 -0.24 26.52
C SER A 27 -9.20 -1.34 25.48
N TRP A 28 -9.69 -2.56 25.71
CA TRP A 28 -9.54 -3.68 24.78
C TRP A 28 -10.21 -3.43 23.43
N GLY A 29 -11.41 -2.82 23.43
CA GLY A 29 -12.08 -2.39 22.21
C GLY A 29 -11.25 -1.39 21.41
N VAL A 30 -10.72 -0.35 22.08
CA VAL A 30 -9.87 0.67 21.45
C VAL A 30 -8.56 0.07 20.94
N ILE A 31 -7.92 -0.81 21.73
CA ILE A 31 -6.70 -1.53 21.33
C ILE A 31 -6.95 -2.32 20.05
N SER A 32 -8.02 -3.11 20.01
CA SER A 32 -8.38 -3.91 18.85
C SER A 32 -8.56 -3.04 17.59
N VAL A 33 -9.36 -1.98 17.66
CA VAL A 33 -9.59 -1.06 16.54
C VAL A 33 -8.29 -0.43 16.05
N VAL A 34 -7.50 0.14 16.96
CA VAL A 34 -6.29 0.89 16.60
C VAL A 34 -5.22 -0.03 16.03
N ILE A 35 -4.99 -1.20 16.63
CA ILE A 35 -3.98 -2.16 16.15
C ILE A 35 -4.39 -2.73 14.79
N LEU A 36 -5.65 -3.16 14.62
CA LEU A 36 -6.13 -3.71 13.35
C LEU A 36 -6.05 -2.67 12.22
N MET A 37 -6.41 -1.42 12.49
CA MET A 37 -6.29 -0.35 11.50
C MET A 37 -4.83 0.01 11.20
N ALA A 38 -3.96 0.03 12.21
CA ALA A 38 -2.53 0.30 12.01
C ALA A 38 -1.85 -0.79 11.18
N LEU A 39 -2.16 -2.07 11.45
CA LEU A 39 -1.71 -3.21 10.66
C LEU A 39 -2.28 -3.15 9.23
N GLY A 40 -3.57 -2.84 9.08
CA GLY A 40 -4.20 -2.70 7.76
C GLY A 40 -3.57 -1.59 6.92
N GLU A 41 -3.21 -0.46 7.53
CA GLU A 41 -2.49 0.63 6.86
C GLU A 41 -1.06 0.24 6.48
N GLY A 42 -0.33 -0.44 7.37
CA GLY A 42 1.00 -0.97 7.09
C GLY A 42 0.99 -1.93 5.90
N PHE A 43 0.03 -2.87 5.91
CA PHE A 43 -0.21 -3.81 4.82
C PHE A 43 -0.56 -3.08 3.52
N TYR A 44 -1.49 -2.13 3.56
CA TYR A 44 -1.85 -1.33 2.39
C TYR A 44 -0.64 -0.62 1.78
N ARG A 45 0.23 -0.02 2.61
CA ARG A 45 1.44 0.67 2.14
C ARG A 45 2.45 -0.28 1.53
N ALA A 46 2.78 -1.37 2.21
CA ALA A 46 3.75 -2.36 1.71
C ALA A 46 3.29 -3.00 0.38
N GLN A 47 2.00 -3.31 0.27
CA GLN A 47 1.44 -3.86 -0.96
C GLN A 47 1.37 -2.80 -2.07
N THR A 48 0.93 -1.57 -1.78
CA THR A 48 0.86 -0.50 -2.79
C THR A 48 2.25 -0.08 -3.29
N GLU A 49 3.25 -0.11 -2.41
CA GLU A 49 4.65 0.10 -2.79
C GLU A 49 5.11 -0.91 -3.83
N SER A 50 4.65 -2.16 -3.71
CA SER A 50 4.94 -3.20 -4.69
C SER A 50 4.39 -2.91 -6.09
N PHE A 51 3.37 -2.05 -6.19
CA PHE A 51 2.76 -1.64 -7.45
C PHE A 51 3.19 -0.23 -7.90
N ARG A 52 4.15 0.42 -7.22
CA ARG A 52 4.61 1.76 -7.63
C ARG A 52 5.23 1.79 -9.02
N PHE A 53 5.87 0.71 -9.45
CA PHE A 53 6.41 0.61 -10.81
C PHE A 53 5.30 0.60 -11.87
N LEU A 54 4.13 0.04 -11.55
CA LEU A 54 2.94 0.04 -12.41
C LEU A 54 2.22 1.39 -12.46
N LEU A 55 2.42 2.23 -11.45
CA LEU A 55 1.92 3.60 -11.40
C LEU A 55 2.76 4.58 -12.23
N GLN A 56 3.89 4.14 -12.79
CA GLN A 56 4.63 4.97 -13.74
C GLN A 56 3.78 5.15 -15.00
N GLU A 57 3.64 6.39 -15.46
CA GLU A 57 2.91 6.70 -16.70
C GLU A 57 3.57 6.10 -17.94
N THR A 58 4.79 5.57 -17.80
CA THR A 58 5.54 4.87 -18.85
C THR A 58 4.74 3.68 -19.39
N GLN A 59 4.40 3.74 -20.66
CA GLN A 59 3.75 2.68 -21.40
C GLN A 59 4.80 1.74 -21.99
N MET A 60 4.59 0.44 -21.80
CA MET A 60 5.38 -0.61 -22.43
C MET A 60 4.73 -1.01 -23.75
N VAL A 61 5.53 -1.12 -24.80
CA VAL A 61 5.14 -1.66 -26.10
C VAL A 61 6.07 -2.82 -26.40
N ALA A 62 5.53 -4.03 -26.55
CA ALA A 62 6.31 -5.20 -26.91
C ALA A 62 5.70 -5.98 -28.06
N SER A 63 6.56 -6.73 -28.77
CA SER A 63 6.14 -7.62 -29.85
C SER A 63 5.22 -8.73 -29.33
N GLY A 64 4.08 -8.92 -29.99
CA GLY A 64 3.15 -10.01 -29.72
C GLY A 64 2.93 -10.93 -30.92
N GLN A 65 1.79 -11.60 -30.95
CA GLN A 65 1.36 -12.43 -32.08
C GLN A 65 -0.11 -12.11 -32.37
N THR A 66 -0.49 -12.07 -33.65
CA THR A 66 -1.90 -11.85 -33.99
C THR A 66 -2.77 -12.97 -33.43
N SER A 67 -3.94 -12.65 -32.89
CA SER A 67 -4.90 -13.63 -32.38
C SER A 67 -5.95 -14.01 -33.43
N GLU A 68 -6.19 -13.12 -34.39
CA GLU A 68 -7.25 -13.26 -35.39
C GLU A 68 -6.78 -13.11 -36.85
N VAL A 69 -7.64 -13.53 -37.77
CA VAL A 69 -7.43 -13.38 -39.22
C VAL A 69 -7.90 -11.98 -39.62
N TRP A 70 -7.03 -11.22 -40.29
CA TRP A 70 -7.34 -9.85 -40.68
C TRP A 70 -6.83 -9.55 -42.08
N GLN A 71 -7.68 -9.00 -42.96
CA GLN A 71 -7.34 -8.61 -44.34
C GLN A 71 -6.55 -9.68 -45.13
N GLY A 72 -6.94 -10.95 -44.99
CA GLY A 72 -6.30 -12.07 -45.68
C GLY A 72 -4.98 -12.55 -45.06
N MET A 73 -4.54 -11.97 -43.94
CA MET A 73 -3.41 -12.47 -43.16
C MET A 73 -3.86 -13.45 -42.08
N PRO A 74 -3.09 -14.54 -41.83
CA PRO A 74 -3.44 -15.55 -40.86
C PRO A 74 -3.28 -15.07 -39.41
N ALA A 75 -4.02 -15.73 -38.49
CA ALA A 75 -3.78 -15.65 -37.06
C ALA A 75 -2.43 -16.27 -36.67
N ARG A 76 -1.94 -15.96 -35.46
CA ARG A 76 -0.65 -16.39 -34.88
C ARG A 76 0.58 -15.93 -35.64
N ARG A 77 0.48 -14.82 -36.39
CA ARG A 77 1.63 -14.22 -37.05
C ARG A 77 2.45 -13.45 -36.01
N PRO A 78 3.76 -13.73 -35.85
CA PRO A 78 4.60 -12.96 -34.96
C PRO A 78 4.75 -11.53 -35.49
N ILE A 79 4.45 -10.56 -34.63
CA ILE A 79 4.63 -9.15 -34.94
C ILE A 79 6.05 -8.76 -34.55
N GLN A 80 6.86 -8.39 -35.55
CA GLN A 80 8.21 -7.88 -35.32
C GLN A 80 8.17 -6.35 -35.34
N LEU A 81 8.59 -5.74 -34.23
CA LEU A 81 8.72 -4.30 -34.11
C LEU A 81 10.11 -3.89 -34.60
N THR A 82 10.20 -3.34 -35.81
CA THR A 82 11.46 -2.86 -36.35
C THR A 82 11.90 -1.56 -35.66
N GLU A 83 13.21 -1.39 -35.47
CA GLU A 83 13.76 -0.17 -34.87
C GLU A 83 13.33 1.11 -35.64
N SER A 84 13.29 1.07 -36.97
CA SER A 84 12.85 2.21 -37.79
C SER A 84 11.42 2.64 -37.47
N LEU A 85 10.51 1.68 -37.33
CA LEU A 85 9.12 1.92 -36.99
C LEU A 85 8.97 2.47 -35.57
N MET A 86 9.68 1.90 -34.59
CA MET A 86 9.68 2.41 -33.22
C MET A 86 10.17 3.85 -33.15
N ARG A 87 11.26 4.19 -33.85
CA ARG A 87 11.78 5.56 -33.90
C ARG A 87 10.84 6.53 -34.62
N GLU A 88 10.14 6.08 -35.66
CA GLU A 88 9.13 6.90 -36.35
C GLU A 88 7.97 7.24 -35.42
N VAL A 89 7.43 6.22 -34.72
CA VAL A 89 6.36 6.41 -33.73
C VAL A 89 6.83 7.32 -32.61
N ALA A 90 8.08 7.19 -32.16
CA ALA A 90 8.69 7.99 -31.11
C ALA A 90 8.79 9.50 -31.41
N GLN A 91 8.79 9.90 -32.68
CA GLN A 91 8.91 11.31 -33.09
C GLN A 91 7.60 12.09 -32.99
N ARG A 92 6.51 11.43 -32.61
CA ARG A 92 5.19 12.05 -32.51
C ARG A 92 5.07 12.96 -31.28
N PRO A 93 4.28 14.06 -31.36
CA PRO A 93 4.16 15.04 -30.29
C PRO A 93 3.50 14.49 -29.02
N GLU A 94 2.76 13.38 -29.10
CA GLU A 94 2.12 12.73 -27.96
C GLU A 94 3.13 11.98 -27.07
N ILE A 95 4.39 11.83 -27.49
CA ILE A 95 5.44 11.13 -26.78
C ILE A 95 6.49 12.13 -26.29
N GLN A 96 6.69 12.22 -24.98
CA GLN A 96 7.69 13.10 -24.40
C GLN A 96 9.09 12.49 -24.44
N ARG A 97 9.19 11.21 -24.06
CA ARG A 97 10.44 10.47 -23.95
C ARG A 97 10.20 9.02 -24.32
N TYR A 98 11.22 8.37 -24.84
CA TYR A 98 11.17 6.96 -25.16
C TYR A 98 12.52 6.28 -24.91
N SER A 99 12.49 4.96 -24.80
CA SER A 99 13.67 4.12 -24.82
C SER A 99 13.39 2.83 -25.59
N ILE A 100 14.33 2.42 -26.44
CA ILE A 100 14.23 1.18 -27.20
C ILE A 100 15.11 0.13 -26.53
N VAL A 101 14.53 -1.04 -26.28
CA VAL A 101 15.17 -2.13 -25.56
C VAL A 101 15.35 -3.33 -26.47
N TYR A 102 16.55 -3.89 -26.39
CA TYR A 102 16.93 -5.14 -27.02
C TYR A 102 17.16 -6.16 -25.92
N GLU A 103 16.78 -7.41 -26.13
CA GLU A 103 16.91 -8.46 -25.12
C GLU A 103 17.38 -9.75 -25.76
N ASN A 104 18.34 -10.40 -25.10
CA ASN A 104 18.74 -11.76 -25.44
C ASN A 104 18.77 -12.61 -24.16
N ARG A 105 18.05 -13.73 -24.19
CA ARG A 105 17.81 -14.62 -23.05
C ARG A 105 18.71 -15.87 -23.03
N GLU A 106 19.54 -16.05 -24.06
CA GLU A 106 20.39 -17.24 -24.24
C GLU A 106 21.87 -16.86 -24.31
N VAL A 107 22.36 -16.13 -23.30
CA VAL A 107 23.75 -15.65 -23.28
C VAL A 107 24.53 -16.25 -22.13
N SER A 108 25.66 -16.89 -22.43
CA SER A 108 26.62 -17.28 -21.40
C SER A 108 27.43 -16.04 -20.95
N ILE A 109 27.21 -15.65 -19.70
CA ILE A 109 28.00 -14.62 -19.01
C ILE A 109 29.03 -15.35 -18.14
N THR A 110 30.31 -15.12 -18.37
CA THR A 110 31.40 -15.85 -17.71
C THR A 110 32.28 -14.91 -16.90
N GLN A 111 32.56 -15.28 -15.65
CA GLN A 111 33.52 -14.54 -14.82
C GLN A 111 34.95 -14.86 -15.26
N GLN A 112 35.92 -14.05 -14.84
CA GLN A 112 37.34 -14.37 -15.06
C GLN A 112 37.75 -15.76 -14.51
N ARG A 113 37.00 -16.32 -13.54
CA ARG A 113 37.20 -17.66 -12.97
C ARG A 113 36.41 -18.79 -13.66
N GLY A 114 35.71 -18.53 -14.76
CA GLY A 114 34.99 -19.56 -15.53
C GLY A 114 33.58 -19.92 -15.05
N THR A 115 33.07 -19.26 -14.01
CA THR A 115 31.71 -19.45 -13.48
C THR A 115 30.67 -18.72 -14.33
N ALA A 116 29.54 -19.39 -14.61
CA ALA A 116 28.40 -18.78 -15.31
C ALA A 116 27.61 -17.88 -14.34
N ILE A 117 27.39 -16.61 -14.71
CA ILE A 117 26.88 -15.56 -13.81
C ILE A 117 25.40 -15.22 -14.07
N GLY A 118 24.91 -15.43 -15.29
CA GLY A 118 23.55 -15.07 -15.67
C GLY A 118 23.29 -15.39 -17.15
N SER A 119 22.02 -15.35 -17.53
CA SER A 119 21.55 -15.76 -18.87
C SER A 119 20.97 -14.62 -19.71
N MET A 120 20.72 -13.45 -19.13
CA MET A 120 19.92 -12.40 -19.77
C MET A 120 20.70 -11.09 -19.92
N VAL A 121 20.88 -10.65 -21.16
CA VAL A 121 21.53 -9.38 -21.50
C VAL A 121 20.52 -8.48 -22.20
N SER A 122 20.48 -7.22 -21.79
CA SER A 122 19.63 -6.20 -22.38
C SER A 122 20.45 -5.04 -22.93
N GLY A 123 20.20 -4.69 -24.18
CA GLY A 123 20.73 -3.48 -24.82
C GLY A 123 19.78 -2.32 -24.57
N VAL A 124 20.25 -1.27 -23.88
CA VAL A 124 19.41 -0.12 -23.51
C VAL A 124 20.11 1.20 -23.82
N ASP A 125 19.33 2.26 -23.98
CA ASP A 125 19.83 3.63 -24.05
C ASP A 125 19.82 4.32 -22.68
N ARG A 126 20.37 5.53 -22.62
CA ARG A 126 20.41 6.37 -21.39
C ARG A 126 19.03 6.67 -20.80
N GLY A 127 17.97 6.68 -21.60
CA GLY A 127 16.62 6.97 -21.15
C GLY A 127 16.00 5.87 -20.31
N TYR A 128 16.44 4.62 -20.49
CA TYR A 128 15.81 3.43 -19.95
C TYR A 128 15.62 3.46 -18.43
N PHE A 129 16.70 3.59 -17.64
CA PHE A 129 16.60 3.52 -16.17
C PHE A 129 15.68 4.61 -15.60
N SER A 130 15.73 5.81 -16.19
CA SER A 130 14.84 6.91 -15.79
C SER A 130 13.38 6.68 -16.16
N LEU A 131 13.10 5.98 -17.27
CA LEU A 131 11.75 5.66 -17.73
C LEU A 131 11.15 4.46 -17.01
N ALA A 132 11.98 3.49 -16.65
CA ALA A 132 11.61 2.34 -15.81
C ALA A 132 11.59 2.69 -14.30
N GLY A 133 11.98 3.91 -13.93
CA GLY A 133 12.09 4.39 -12.56
C GLY A 133 13.03 3.57 -11.67
N LEU A 134 14.06 2.98 -12.29
CA LEU A 134 15.08 2.19 -11.63
C LEU A 134 16.15 3.11 -11.05
N LYS A 135 16.60 2.82 -9.83
CA LYS A 135 17.67 3.57 -9.17
C LYS A 135 18.95 2.75 -9.18
N LEU A 136 20.08 3.45 -9.20
CA LEU A 136 21.41 2.84 -9.12
C LEU A 136 22.02 3.11 -7.75
N THR A 137 22.80 2.15 -7.24
CA THR A 137 23.49 2.27 -5.95
C THR A 137 24.51 3.42 -5.95
N LEU A 138 24.79 3.99 -4.77
CA LEU A 138 25.82 5.01 -4.58
C LEU A 138 27.17 4.60 -5.22
N GLY A 139 27.76 5.50 -6.00
CA GLY A 139 29.00 5.26 -6.76
C GLY A 139 28.78 4.69 -8.17
N SER A 140 27.55 4.31 -8.52
CA SER A 140 27.17 3.89 -9.87
C SER A 140 26.98 5.09 -10.80
N ARG A 141 27.15 4.84 -12.10
CA ARG A 141 26.91 5.81 -13.17
C ARG A 141 25.99 5.20 -14.23
N ASP A 142 25.01 5.98 -14.68
CA ASP A 142 24.16 5.63 -15.83
C ASP A 142 24.93 5.76 -17.16
N PHE A 143 24.40 5.15 -18.23
CA PHE A 143 24.96 5.26 -19.57
C PHE A 143 24.96 6.72 -20.05
N SER A 144 26.09 7.14 -20.63
CA SER A 144 26.22 8.44 -21.25
C SER A 144 26.02 8.33 -22.77
N LEU A 145 25.70 9.46 -23.41
CA LEU A 145 25.67 9.53 -24.88
C LEU A 145 27.01 9.13 -25.51
N HIS A 146 28.12 9.39 -24.82
CA HIS A 146 29.45 9.00 -25.26
C HIS A 146 29.67 7.48 -25.20
N ASP A 147 29.11 6.79 -24.19
CA ASP A 147 29.17 5.33 -24.11
C ASP A 147 28.41 4.69 -25.27
N GLN A 148 27.26 5.26 -25.62
CA GLN A 148 26.44 4.78 -26.72
C GLN A 148 27.09 5.10 -28.08
N HIS A 149 27.56 6.33 -28.30
CA HIS A 149 28.18 6.72 -29.58
C HIS A 149 29.49 6.00 -29.87
N ASN A 150 30.30 5.70 -28.84
CA ASN A 150 31.59 5.03 -28.99
C ASN A 150 31.53 3.53 -28.75
N HIS A 151 30.34 2.94 -28.68
CA HIS A 151 30.13 1.51 -28.51
C HIS A 151 30.93 0.94 -27.32
N ARG A 152 30.99 1.70 -26.21
CA ARG A 152 31.83 1.36 -25.06
C ARG A 152 31.35 0.07 -24.39
N ARG A 153 32.30 -0.81 -24.09
CA ARG A 153 32.06 -2.09 -23.41
C ARG A 153 31.92 -1.91 -21.90
N VAL A 154 30.86 -1.22 -21.51
CA VAL A 154 30.49 -0.98 -20.11
C VAL A 154 29.16 -1.66 -19.81
N ALA A 155 28.94 -2.04 -18.56
CA ALA A 155 27.72 -2.71 -18.16
C ALA A 155 27.18 -2.19 -16.81
N ILE A 156 25.86 -2.25 -16.67
CA ILE A 156 25.14 -2.05 -15.41
C ILE A 156 24.50 -3.39 -15.04
N LEU A 157 24.67 -3.80 -13.79
CA LEU A 157 24.19 -5.10 -13.31
C LEU A 157 22.91 -4.94 -12.51
N GLY A 158 21.96 -5.85 -12.70
CA GLY A 158 20.94 -6.11 -11.70
C GLY A 158 21.57 -6.54 -10.37
N ASP A 159 20.93 -6.18 -9.26
CA ASP A 159 21.34 -6.51 -7.90
C ASP A 159 21.52 -8.01 -7.67
N HIS A 160 20.60 -8.85 -8.19
CA HIS A 160 20.70 -10.30 -8.02
C HIS A 160 21.92 -10.87 -8.76
N VAL A 161 22.21 -10.37 -9.96
CA VAL A 161 23.40 -10.74 -10.73
C VAL A 161 24.66 -10.32 -9.99
N ALA A 162 24.72 -9.07 -9.50
CA ALA A 162 25.86 -8.55 -8.77
C ALA A 162 26.12 -9.32 -7.46
N ALA A 163 25.08 -9.64 -6.70
CA ALA A 163 25.18 -10.40 -5.46
C ALA A 163 25.64 -11.84 -5.69
N THR A 164 25.03 -12.54 -6.66
CA THR A 164 25.35 -13.96 -6.95
C THR A 164 26.77 -14.12 -7.49
N SER A 165 27.23 -13.16 -8.32
CA SER A 165 28.57 -13.18 -8.90
C SER A 165 29.64 -12.47 -8.07
N GLN A 166 29.25 -11.84 -6.96
CA GLN A 166 30.12 -11.01 -6.12
C GLN A 166 30.85 -9.90 -6.91
N LEU A 167 30.27 -9.44 -8.02
CA LEU A 167 30.83 -8.37 -8.84
C LEU A 167 30.57 -7.01 -8.20
N LYS A 168 31.60 -6.16 -8.19
CA LYS A 168 31.55 -4.78 -7.70
C LYS A 168 31.73 -3.79 -8.85
N ILE A 169 31.40 -2.54 -8.57
CA ILE A 169 31.65 -1.44 -9.49
C ILE A 169 33.17 -1.37 -9.77
N GLY A 170 33.53 -1.35 -11.04
CA GLY A 170 34.92 -1.35 -11.50
C GLY A 170 35.44 -2.71 -11.94
N ASP A 171 34.80 -3.81 -11.54
CA ASP A 171 35.20 -5.15 -11.94
C ASP A 171 34.95 -5.41 -13.43
N GLU A 172 35.67 -6.39 -13.97
CA GLU A 172 35.49 -6.84 -15.34
C GLU A 172 34.95 -8.26 -15.40
N PHE A 173 34.05 -8.51 -16.35
CA PHE A 173 33.50 -9.82 -16.65
C PHE A 173 33.35 -9.99 -18.16
N LYS A 174 33.08 -11.21 -18.62
CA LYS A 174 32.99 -11.51 -20.06
C LYS A 174 31.57 -11.86 -20.48
N ILE A 175 31.14 -11.28 -21.59
CA ILE A 175 29.90 -11.64 -22.30
C ILE A 175 30.34 -12.19 -23.66
N ARG A 176 30.04 -13.47 -23.96
CA ARG A 176 30.54 -14.15 -25.18
C ARG A 176 32.06 -13.98 -25.43
N GLY A 177 32.85 -13.98 -24.35
CA GLY A 177 34.30 -13.80 -24.42
C GLY A 177 34.80 -12.35 -24.54
N ILE A 178 33.90 -11.37 -24.72
CA ILE A 178 34.22 -9.94 -24.77
C ILE A 178 34.22 -9.37 -23.35
N ALA A 179 35.27 -8.66 -22.96
CA ALA A 179 35.38 -8.05 -21.64
C ALA A 179 34.53 -6.78 -21.52
N PHE A 180 33.75 -6.69 -20.44
CA PHE A 180 32.93 -5.56 -20.04
C PHE A 180 33.31 -5.09 -18.64
N ARG A 181 33.33 -3.78 -18.45
CA ARG A 181 33.56 -3.17 -17.13
C ARG A 181 32.24 -2.76 -16.47
N VAL A 182 32.06 -3.13 -15.21
CA VAL A 182 30.91 -2.75 -14.39
C VAL A 182 31.02 -1.27 -14.03
N ILE A 183 30.04 -0.46 -14.43
CA ILE A 183 29.97 0.98 -14.12
C ILE A 183 28.83 1.33 -13.15
N GLY A 184 27.91 0.39 -12.91
CA GLY A 184 26.82 0.58 -11.99
C GLY A 184 26.13 -0.72 -11.59
N ILE A 185 25.46 -0.68 -10.45
CA ILE A 185 24.63 -1.76 -9.93
C ILE A 185 23.26 -1.16 -9.56
N MET A 186 22.19 -1.87 -9.87
CA MET A 186 20.83 -1.47 -9.50
C MET A 186 20.61 -1.56 -7.98
N ASP A 187 19.78 -0.67 -7.47
CA ASP A 187 19.37 -0.67 -6.06
C ASP A 187 18.31 -1.75 -5.79
N ASP A 188 18.49 -2.57 -4.74
CA ASP A 188 17.63 -3.73 -4.37
C ASP A 188 16.17 -3.31 -4.17
N GLU A 189 15.93 -2.14 -3.56
CA GLU A 189 14.56 -1.64 -3.38
C GLU A 189 13.84 -1.37 -4.71
N SER A 190 14.58 -0.90 -5.73
CA SER A 190 14.02 -0.63 -7.07
C SER A 190 13.96 -1.88 -7.95
N SER A 191 14.81 -2.88 -7.68
CA SER A 191 14.93 -4.10 -8.47
C SER A 191 13.82 -5.11 -8.15
N ARG A 192 13.34 -5.14 -6.89
CA ARG A 192 12.25 -6.01 -6.41
C ARG A 192 10.94 -5.85 -7.15
N PHE A 193 10.72 -4.66 -7.73
CA PHE A 193 9.49 -4.29 -8.41
C PHE A 193 9.75 -3.99 -9.89
N SER A 194 10.73 -4.66 -10.50
CA SER A 194 11.11 -4.48 -11.91
C SER A 194 10.62 -5.63 -12.80
N PHE A 195 10.71 -5.48 -14.13
CA PHE A 195 10.31 -6.50 -15.12
C PHE A 195 11.33 -7.65 -15.23
N GLY A 196 11.72 -8.22 -14.09
CA GLY A 196 12.82 -9.18 -13.98
C GLY A 196 14.20 -8.57 -14.23
N ASP A 197 14.33 -7.24 -14.11
CA ASP A 197 15.56 -6.51 -14.43
C ASP A 197 16.67 -6.77 -13.39
N ASN A 198 16.31 -7.23 -12.19
CA ASN A 198 17.22 -7.71 -11.17
C ASN A 198 18.17 -8.83 -11.62
N GLN A 199 17.74 -9.65 -12.59
CA GLN A 199 18.50 -10.79 -13.14
C GLN A 199 19.20 -10.46 -14.47
N LYS A 200 19.13 -9.21 -14.93
CA LYS A 200 19.66 -8.79 -16.24
C LYS A 200 21.01 -8.09 -16.12
N VAL A 201 21.77 -8.17 -17.21
CA VAL A 201 22.94 -7.35 -17.45
C VAL A 201 22.62 -6.34 -18.55
N PHE A 202 22.72 -5.06 -18.22
CA PHE A 202 22.45 -3.98 -19.15
C PHE A 202 23.75 -3.52 -19.81
N ILE A 203 23.73 -3.34 -21.13
CA ILE A 203 24.82 -2.75 -21.91
C ILE A 203 24.26 -1.68 -22.87
N PRO A 204 25.10 -0.77 -23.40
CA PRO A 204 24.63 0.21 -24.39
C PRO A 204 24.00 -0.49 -25.60
N SER A 205 22.87 0.03 -26.06
CA SER A 205 22.14 -0.52 -27.21
C SER A 205 22.97 -0.59 -28.51
N SER A 206 23.94 0.31 -28.69
CA SER A 206 24.90 0.27 -29.78
C SER A 206 25.83 -0.95 -29.69
N THR A 207 26.46 -1.15 -28.54
CA THR A 207 27.32 -2.32 -28.27
C THR A 207 26.55 -3.64 -28.35
N PHE A 208 25.28 -3.65 -27.91
CA PHE A 208 24.42 -4.81 -28.05
C PHE A 208 24.19 -5.19 -29.52
N LYS A 209 23.88 -4.19 -30.35
CA LYS A 209 23.68 -4.39 -31.79
C LYS A 209 24.93 -4.92 -32.47
N ASP A 210 26.11 -4.46 -32.10
CA ASP A 210 27.37 -4.99 -32.66
C ASP A 210 27.57 -6.49 -32.40
N ILE A 211 27.03 -7.00 -31.29
CA ILE A 211 27.25 -8.39 -30.85
C ILE A 211 26.20 -9.35 -31.42
N TRP A 212 24.95 -8.91 -31.54
CA TRP A 212 23.82 -9.79 -31.89
C TRP A 212 23.05 -9.40 -33.16
N ASP A 213 23.14 -8.16 -33.64
CA ASP A 213 22.40 -7.65 -34.80
C ASP A 213 20.90 -8.02 -34.82
N THR A 214 20.27 -8.00 -33.65
CA THR A 214 18.85 -8.36 -33.47
C THR A 214 17.94 -7.13 -33.45
N GLN A 215 16.70 -7.32 -33.90
CA GLN A 215 15.63 -6.33 -33.75
C GLN A 215 15.27 -6.10 -32.27
N PRO A 216 14.75 -4.91 -31.93
CA PRO A 216 14.27 -4.64 -30.58
C PRO A 216 13.01 -5.45 -30.28
N ASN A 217 12.85 -5.84 -29.02
CA ASN A 217 11.69 -6.60 -28.56
C ASN A 217 10.69 -5.73 -27.78
N MET A 218 11.17 -4.59 -27.25
CA MET A 218 10.39 -3.72 -26.38
C MET A 218 10.76 -2.25 -26.56
N MET A 219 9.78 -1.38 -26.33
CA MET A 219 9.95 0.07 -26.23
C MET A 219 9.21 0.57 -24.99
N LEU A 220 9.84 1.47 -24.24
CA LEU A 220 9.21 2.24 -23.17
C LEU A 220 8.89 3.63 -23.67
N VAL A 221 7.69 4.13 -23.37
CA VAL A 221 7.17 5.39 -23.89
C VAL A 221 6.55 6.20 -22.76
N LEU A 222 6.99 7.44 -22.56
CA LEU A 222 6.36 8.37 -21.63
C LEU A 222 5.42 9.31 -22.41
N PRO A 223 4.13 9.41 -22.02
CA PRO A 223 3.20 10.35 -22.63
C PRO A 223 3.63 11.81 -22.45
N ALA A 224 3.25 12.65 -23.41
CA ALA A 224 3.35 14.10 -23.27
C ALA A 224 2.38 14.63 -22.20
N GLN A 225 2.71 15.79 -21.62
CA GLN A 225 1.88 16.41 -20.59
C GLN A 225 0.45 16.66 -21.13
N GLY A 226 -0.55 16.23 -20.35
CA GLY A 226 -1.96 16.36 -20.71
C GLY A 226 -2.52 15.23 -21.59
N VAL A 227 -1.68 14.29 -22.05
CA VAL A 227 -2.13 13.07 -22.73
C VAL A 227 -2.35 11.96 -21.71
N SER A 228 -3.53 11.37 -21.67
CA SER A 228 -3.79 10.23 -20.79
C SER A 228 -3.10 8.96 -21.31
N SER A 229 -2.58 8.12 -20.42
CA SER A 229 -1.95 6.84 -20.78
C SER A 229 -2.88 5.92 -21.59
N TRP A 230 -4.19 5.98 -21.33
CA TRP A 230 -5.18 5.25 -22.12
C TRP A 230 -5.27 5.78 -23.56
N ALA A 231 -5.37 7.09 -23.74
CA ALA A 231 -5.45 7.70 -25.07
C ALA A 231 -4.18 7.41 -25.88
N LEU A 232 -3.00 7.50 -25.26
CA LEU A 232 -1.73 7.15 -25.89
C LEU A 232 -1.69 5.68 -26.32
N ARG A 233 -2.09 4.74 -25.45
CA ARG A 233 -2.12 3.30 -25.81
C ARG A 233 -3.02 3.03 -27.00
N GLU A 234 -4.20 3.64 -27.03
CA GLU A 234 -5.15 3.48 -28.12
C GLU A 234 -4.58 4.02 -29.44
N GLN A 235 -3.96 5.20 -29.41
CA GLN A 235 -3.29 5.78 -30.56
C GLN A 235 -2.09 4.95 -31.05
N LEU A 236 -1.27 4.44 -30.13
CA LEU A 236 -0.15 3.56 -30.44
C LEU A 236 -0.65 2.28 -31.12
N ARG A 237 -1.68 1.64 -30.54
CA ARG A 237 -2.30 0.44 -31.11
C ARG A 237 -2.80 0.66 -32.53
N HIS A 238 -3.58 1.71 -32.76
CA HIS A 238 -4.04 2.04 -34.11
C HIS A 238 -2.89 2.30 -35.09
N THR A 239 -1.84 2.99 -34.63
CA THR A 239 -0.67 3.29 -35.46
C THR A 239 0.09 2.02 -35.85
N PHE A 240 0.35 1.13 -34.89
CA PHE A 240 0.99 -0.15 -35.18
C PHE A 240 0.10 -1.06 -36.03
N ALA A 241 -1.22 -1.07 -35.80
CA ALA A 241 -2.18 -1.85 -36.58
C ALA A 241 -2.16 -1.47 -38.06
N GLN A 242 -2.14 -0.16 -38.36
CA GLN A 242 -2.04 0.35 -39.72
C GLN A 242 -0.71 0.00 -40.39
N ARG A 243 0.41 0.14 -39.67
CA ARG A 243 1.75 -0.08 -40.23
C ARG A 243 2.09 -1.57 -40.39
N LEU A 244 1.66 -2.40 -39.45
CA LEU A 244 1.99 -3.84 -39.40
C LEU A 244 0.86 -4.72 -39.93
N HIS A 245 -0.24 -4.11 -40.38
CA HIS A 245 -1.41 -4.76 -40.98
C HIS A 245 -2.01 -5.83 -40.07
N PHE A 246 -2.50 -5.42 -38.90
CA PHE A 246 -3.30 -6.27 -38.03
C PHE A 246 -4.57 -5.52 -37.63
N SER A 247 -5.54 -6.24 -37.07
CA SER A 247 -6.79 -5.64 -36.61
C SER A 247 -6.51 -4.67 -35.47
N PRO A 248 -7.01 -3.42 -35.50
CA PRO A 248 -6.85 -2.52 -34.37
C PRO A 248 -7.42 -3.10 -33.07
N GLU A 249 -8.42 -3.98 -33.14
CA GLU A 249 -9.08 -4.59 -31.98
C GLU A 249 -8.26 -5.74 -31.34
N ASP A 250 -7.28 -6.29 -32.06
CA ASP A 250 -6.42 -7.39 -31.61
C ASP A 250 -5.39 -6.92 -30.56
N GLN A 251 -5.70 -7.18 -29.29
CA GLN A 251 -4.85 -6.82 -28.14
C GLN A 251 -3.62 -7.73 -27.99
N GLU A 252 -3.58 -8.88 -28.67
CA GLU A 252 -2.45 -9.82 -28.58
C GLU A 252 -1.35 -9.52 -29.60
N ALA A 253 -1.70 -8.84 -30.71
CA ALA A 253 -0.76 -8.50 -31.79
C ALA A 253 0.39 -7.60 -31.32
N VAL A 254 0.09 -6.61 -30.49
CA VAL A 254 1.08 -5.77 -29.82
C VAL A 254 0.74 -5.70 -28.35
N PHE A 255 1.69 -6.06 -27.51
CA PHE A 255 1.49 -6.09 -26.07
C PHE A 255 1.62 -4.66 -25.50
N LEU A 256 0.49 -4.05 -25.16
CA LEU A 256 0.37 -2.74 -24.48
C LEU A 256 -0.40 -2.91 -23.15
N PRO A 257 0.23 -3.46 -22.11
CA PRO A 257 -0.44 -3.78 -20.86
C PRO A 257 -1.06 -2.56 -20.18
N ASP A 258 -2.28 -2.72 -19.65
CA ASP A 258 -2.92 -1.71 -18.80
C ASP A 258 -2.54 -1.89 -17.34
N PHE A 259 -1.42 -1.28 -16.95
CA PHE A 259 -1.01 -1.32 -15.56
C PHE A 259 -1.88 -0.42 -14.67
N GLY A 260 -2.44 0.66 -15.21
CA GLY A 260 -3.25 1.62 -14.44
C GLY A 260 -4.56 1.02 -13.92
N SER A 261 -5.30 0.32 -14.78
CA SER A 261 -6.57 -0.30 -14.38
C SER A 261 -6.36 -1.46 -13.39
N GLY A 262 -5.30 -2.26 -13.57
CA GLY A 262 -4.91 -3.31 -12.63
C GLY A 262 -4.62 -2.75 -11.23
N VAL A 263 -3.86 -1.66 -11.14
CA VAL A 263 -3.57 -1.01 -9.85
C VAL A 263 -4.83 -0.44 -9.21
N ALA A 264 -5.75 0.15 -9.98
CA ALA A 264 -7.01 0.66 -9.44
C ALA A 264 -7.86 -0.46 -8.80
N VAL A 265 -7.96 -1.63 -9.44
CA VAL A 265 -8.68 -2.79 -8.90
C VAL A 265 -8.00 -3.33 -7.63
N ILE A 266 -6.68 -3.49 -7.65
CA ILE A 266 -5.92 -4.01 -6.50
C ILE A 266 -6.02 -3.04 -5.32
N THR A 267 -5.83 -1.74 -5.55
CA THR A 267 -5.96 -0.73 -4.49
C THR A 267 -7.38 -0.67 -3.93
N ALA A 268 -8.42 -0.85 -4.75
CA ALA A 268 -9.79 -0.96 -4.28
C ALA A 268 -10.01 -2.19 -3.38
N ILE A 269 -9.46 -3.36 -3.74
CA ILE A 269 -9.51 -4.57 -2.93
C ILE A 269 -8.79 -4.34 -1.59
N LEU A 270 -7.57 -3.79 -1.60
CA LEU A 270 -6.81 -3.52 -0.37
C LEU A 270 -7.52 -2.51 0.54
N ARG A 271 -8.14 -1.46 -0.02
CA ARG A 271 -9.00 -0.53 0.72
C ARG A 271 -10.22 -1.22 1.30
N GLY A 272 -10.83 -2.15 0.57
CA GLY A 272 -11.92 -3.00 1.05
C GLY A 272 -11.51 -3.84 2.26
N ILE A 273 -10.33 -4.47 2.21
CA ILE A 273 -9.75 -5.22 3.34
C ILE A 273 -9.53 -4.29 4.54
N GLN A 274 -8.97 -3.10 4.33
CA GLN A 274 -8.78 -2.11 5.41
C GLN A 274 -10.12 -1.70 6.05
N ALA A 275 -11.16 -1.46 5.26
CA ALA A 275 -12.49 -1.16 5.75
C ALA A 275 -13.10 -2.34 6.53
N PHE A 276 -12.89 -3.58 6.06
CA PHE A 276 -13.31 -4.79 6.78
C PHE A 276 -12.62 -4.94 8.13
N LEU A 277 -11.29 -4.71 8.20
CA LEU A 277 -10.54 -4.73 9.46
C LEU A 277 -11.04 -3.65 10.43
N ALA A 278 -11.31 -2.44 9.93
CA ALA A 278 -11.88 -1.37 10.72
C ALA A 278 -13.26 -1.79 11.27
N ALA A 279 -14.14 -2.34 10.44
CA ALA A 279 -15.47 -2.82 10.85
C ALA A 279 -15.39 -3.94 11.90
N SER A 280 -14.46 -4.89 11.74
CA SER A 280 -14.20 -5.95 12.72
C SER A 280 -13.73 -5.39 14.07
N GLY A 281 -12.84 -4.40 14.04
CA GLY A 281 -12.43 -3.66 15.23
C GLY A 281 -13.63 -2.97 15.90
N MET A 282 -14.46 -2.27 15.12
CA MET A 282 -15.66 -1.59 15.65
C MET A 282 -16.65 -2.58 16.28
N MET A 283 -16.81 -3.77 15.70
CA MET A 283 -17.65 -4.83 16.27
C MET A 283 -17.10 -5.32 17.60
N THR A 284 -15.78 -5.54 17.70
CA THR A 284 -15.11 -5.89 18.96
C THR A 284 -15.32 -4.79 20.02
N MET A 285 -15.22 -3.54 19.60
CA MET A 285 -15.47 -2.39 20.47
C MET A 285 -16.91 -2.31 20.96
N ALA A 286 -17.89 -2.61 20.09
CA ALA A 286 -19.30 -2.62 20.46
C ALA A 286 -19.59 -3.63 21.59
N VAL A 287 -18.95 -4.80 21.57
CA VAL A 287 -19.07 -5.79 22.67
C VAL A 287 -18.56 -5.23 24.00
N GLY A 288 -17.42 -4.54 23.99
CA GLY A 288 -16.90 -3.88 25.20
C GLY A 288 -17.86 -2.83 25.76
N ILE A 289 -18.52 -2.08 24.87
CA ILE A 289 -19.44 -1.00 25.22
C ILE A 289 -20.78 -1.52 25.75
N LEU A 290 -21.27 -2.65 25.24
CA LEU A 290 -22.41 -3.34 25.84
C LEU A 290 -22.13 -3.75 27.29
N GLY A 291 -20.88 -4.14 27.58
CA GLY A 291 -20.44 -4.40 28.96
C GLY A 291 -20.56 -3.17 29.87
N VAL A 292 -20.20 -1.98 29.35
CA VAL A 292 -20.34 -0.71 30.08
C VAL A 292 -21.80 -0.36 30.30
N ALA A 293 -22.65 -0.51 29.29
CA ALA A 293 -24.08 -0.24 29.41
C ALA A 293 -24.71 -1.14 30.50
N ASN A 294 -24.37 -2.43 30.52
CA ASN A 294 -24.85 -3.37 31.52
C ASN A 294 -24.38 -2.98 32.94
N MET A 295 -23.11 -2.58 33.08
CA MET A 295 -22.57 -2.09 34.35
C MET A 295 -23.32 -0.83 34.83
N MET A 296 -23.59 0.12 33.93
CA MET A 296 -24.36 1.32 34.25
C MET A 296 -25.81 0.99 34.64
N PHE A 297 -26.47 0.06 33.95
CA PHE A 297 -27.81 -0.40 34.34
C PHE A 297 -27.80 -0.99 35.76
N LEU A 298 -26.82 -1.84 36.07
CA LEU A 298 -26.66 -2.40 37.40
C LEU A 298 -26.42 -1.31 38.46
N ALA A 299 -25.59 -0.31 38.15
CA ALA A 299 -25.33 0.81 39.05
C ALA A 299 -26.59 1.65 39.34
N VAL A 300 -27.47 1.81 38.36
CA VAL A 300 -28.78 2.48 38.56
C VAL A 300 -29.66 1.65 39.49
N THR A 301 -29.72 0.32 39.29
CA THR A 301 -30.51 -0.56 40.16
C THR A 301 -30.00 -0.60 41.59
N GLU A 302 -28.68 -0.62 41.81
CA GLU A 302 -28.09 -0.61 43.15
C GLU A 302 -28.32 0.73 43.88
N ARG A 303 -28.37 1.84 43.14
CA ARG A 303 -28.58 3.19 43.70
C ARG A 303 -30.04 3.66 43.63
N THR A 304 -31.01 2.79 43.31
CA THR A 304 -32.42 3.16 43.10
C THR A 304 -33.01 3.94 44.29
N ARG A 305 -32.76 3.47 45.52
CA ARG A 305 -33.27 4.12 46.75
C ARG A 305 -32.65 5.50 46.96
N GLU A 306 -31.35 5.65 46.71
CA GLU A 306 -30.66 6.94 46.80
C GLU A 306 -31.19 7.94 45.77
N ILE A 307 -31.44 7.48 44.54
CA ILE A 307 -32.05 8.28 43.47
C ILE A 307 -33.47 8.72 43.89
N GLY A 308 -34.27 7.80 44.45
CA GLY A 308 -35.62 8.07 44.96
C GLY A 308 -35.65 9.13 46.06
N VAL A 309 -34.72 9.06 47.02
CA VAL A 309 -34.57 10.09 48.07
C VAL A 309 -34.22 11.45 47.46
N ARG A 310 -33.29 11.50 46.50
CA ARG A 310 -32.89 12.76 45.83
C ARG A 310 -34.04 13.39 45.04
N LEU A 311 -34.83 12.57 44.34
CA LEU A 311 -36.02 13.05 43.63
C LEU A 311 -37.09 13.56 44.61
N ALA A 312 -37.28 12.88 45.76
CA ALA A 312 -38.25 13.28 46.78
C ALA A 312 -37.90 14.62 47.47
N ILE A 313 -36.61 14.93 47.62
CA ILE A 313 -36.15 16.24 48.15
C ILE A 313 -36.05 17.34 47.07
N GLY A 314 -36.53 17.08 45.84
CA GLY A 314 -36.66 18.09 44.78
C GLY A 314 -35.55 18.13 43.74
N ALA A 315 -34.69 17.11 43.63
CA ALA A 315 -33.75 17.03 42.50
C ALA A 315 -34.52 16.85 41.18
N THR A 316 -34.15 17.63 40.15
CA THR A 316 -34.77 17.47 38.83
C THR A 316 -34.27 16.18 38.14
N PRO A 317 -35.13 15.45 37.40
CA PRO A 317 -34.72 14.29 36.59
C PRO A 317 -33.51 14.54 35.71
N GLN A 318 -33.42 15.74 35.14
CA GLN A 318 -32.29 16.17 34.30
C GLN A 318 -30.96 16.21 35.08
N ARG A 319 -30.94 16.61 36.35
CA ARG A 319 -29.71 16.61 37.18
C ARG A 319 -29.24 15.19 37.46
N ILE A 320 -30.16 14.27 37.70
CA ILE A 320 -29.84 12.84 37.87
C ILE A 320 -29.28 12.27 36.57
N GLN A 321 -29.95 12.54 35.43
CA GLN A 321 -29.46 12.11 34.12
C GLN A 321 -28.04 12.63 33.82
N GLN A 322 -27.79 13.92 34.05
CA GLN A 322 -26.48 14.53 33.83
C GLN A 322 -25.40 13.90 34.70
N GLN A 323 -25.69 13.58 35.97
CA GLN A 323 -24.73 12.92 36.85
C GLN A 323 -24.31 11.54 36.32
N PHE A 324 -25.27 10.68 35.96
CA PHE A 324 -24.97 9.34 35.44
C PHE A 324 -24.30 9.41 34.06
N LEU A 325 -24.72 10.33 33.19
CA LEU A 325 -24.08 10.56 31.90
C LEU A 325 -22.60 10.94 32.07
N LEU A 326 -22.30 11.83 33.02
CA LEU A 326 -20.94 12.32 33.25
C LEU A 326 -20.06 11.26 33.92
N GLU A 327 -20.62 10.40 34.79
CA GLU A 327 -19.94 9.23 35.36
C GLU A 327 -19.58 8.21 34.26
N GLY A 328 -20.50 7.91 33.35
CA GLY A 328 -20.27 7.04 32.19
C GLY A 328 -19.25 7.63 31.20
N LEU A 329 -19.35 8.93 30.90
CA LEU A 329 -18.43 9.61 30.00
C LEU A 329 -16.99 9.61 30.56
N LEU A 330 -16.82 9.81 31.88
CA LEU A 330 -15.52 9.75 32.55
C LEU A 330 -14.87 8.37 32.38
N LEU A 331 -15.64 7.30 32.61
CA LEU A 331 -15.16 5.92 32.43
C LEU A 331 -14.69 5.66 31.00
N VAL A 332 -15.46 6.11 30.02
CA VAL A 332 -15.11 5.97 28.61
C VAL A 332 -13.84 6.74 28.30
N VAL A 333 -13.74 8.01 28.69
CA VAL A 333 -12.57 8.84 28.38
C VAL A 333 -11.31 8.22 28.96
N ILE A 334 -11.37 7.74 30.21
CA ILE A 334 -10.24 7.07 30.86
C ILE A 334 -9.89 5.76 30.13
N GLY A 335 -10.89 4.91 29.83
CA GLY A 335 -10.66 3.66 29.09
C GLY A 335 -10.14 3.87 27.68
N ALA A 336 -10.61 4.89 26.98
CA ALA A 336 -10.15 5.22 25.64
C ALA A 336 -8.71 5.75 25.66
N LEU A 337 -8.36 6.61 26.62
CA LEU A 337 -6.98 7.09 26.80
C LEU A 337 -6.02 5.95 27.13
N VAL A 338 -6.40 5.07 28.07
CA VAL A 338 -5.59 3.90 28.44
C VAL A 338 -5.46 2.95 27.24
N GLY A 339 -6.56 2.64 26.56
CA GLY A 339 -6.56 1.80 25.36
C GLY A 339 -5.70 2.36 24.24
N LEU A 340 -5.78 3.67 23.97
CA LEU A 340 -4.98 4.33 22.92
C LEU A 340 -3.49 4.33 23.28
N LEU A 341 -3.15 4.57 24.54
CA LEU A 341 -1.77 4.50 25.03
C LEU A 341 -1.22 3.07 24.91
N LEU A 342 -1.98 2.06 25.34
CA LEU A 342 -1.60 0.66 25.20
C LEU A 342 -1.48 0.22 23.73
N ALA A 343 -2.38 0.70 22.86
CA ALA A 343 -2.32 0.43 21.43
C ALA A 343 -1.07 1.04 20.80
N TYR A 344 -0.69 2.26 21.18
CA TYR A 344 0.53 2.92 20.73
C TYR A 344 1.77 2.11 21.09
N PHE A 345 1.89 1.68 22.36
CA PHE A 345 3.00 0.81 22.78
C PHE A 345 2.94 -0.56 22.11
N GLY A 346 1.74 -1.10 21.87
CA GLY A 346 1.55 -2.34 21.13
C GLY A 346 2.08 -2.26 19.70
N VAL A 347 1.77 -1.19 18.97
CA VAL A 347 2.30 -0.93 17.62
C VAL A 347 3.81 -0.75 17.65
N LEU A 348 4.34 0.00 18.64
CA LEU A 348 5.78 0.18 18.80
C LEU A 348 6.50 -1.14 19.07
N LEU A 349 5.90 -2.02 19.89
CA LEU A 349 6.42 -3.36 20.14
C LEU A 349 6.39 -4.22 18.87
N LEU A 350 5.30 -4.18 18.10
CA LEU A 350 5.18 -4.91 16.83
C LEU A 350 6.25 -4.48 15.83
N ASN A 351 6.52 -3.17 15.73
CA ASN A 351 7.60 -2.66 14.88
C ASN A 351 8.98 -3.15 15.35
N HIS A 352 9.22 -3.22 16.67
CA HIS A 352 10.48 -3.74 17.21
C HIS A 352 10.69 -5.23 16.99
N LEU A 353 9.62 -6.03 16.99
CA LEU A 353 9.70 -7.48 16.77
C LEU A 353 10.06 -7.86 15.33
N GLY A 354 10.01 -6.90 14.39
CA GLY A 354 10.34 -7.14 12.98
C GLY A 354 9.28 -8.01 12.31
N LEU A 355 8.17 -7.40 11.90
CA LEU A 355 7.15 -8.11 11.14
C LEU A 355 7.68 -8.52 9.75
N PRO A 356 7.12 -9.58 9.14
CA PRO A 356 7.48 -9.96 7.79
C PRO A 356 7.31 -8.78 6.82
N THR A 357 8.24 -8.62 5.89
CA THR A 357 8.26 -7.50 4.93
C THR A 357 6.96 -7.35 4.14
N TRP A 358 6.29 -8.46 3.82
CA TRP A 358 5.01 -8.46 3.10
C TRP A 358 3.83 -7.92 3.91
N LEU A 359 3.92 -7.90 5.25
CA LEU A 359 2.90 -7.35 6.14
C LEU A 359 3.02 -5.83 6.28
N GLY A 360 4.21 -5.28 6.03
CA GLY A 360 4.54 -3.89 6.27
C GLY A 360 4.69 -3.52 7.74
N GLU A 361 5.19 -2.31 7.98
CA GLU A 361 5.27 -1.75 9.32
C GLU A 361 3.90 -1.14 9.70
N PRO A 362 3.27 -1.54 10.82
CA PRO A 362 2.04 -0.91 11.27
C PRO A 362 2.23 0.59 11.54
N VAL A 363 1.36 1.39 10.94
CA VAL A 363 1.39 2.86 11.05
C VAL A 363 0.09 3.37 11.63
N ILE A 364 0.19 4.14 12.73
CA ILE A 364 -0.94 4.89 13.25
C ILE A 364 -1.06 6.20 12.47
N THR A 365 -2.09 6.32 11.65
CA THR A 365 -2.40 7.54 10.88
C THR A 365 -3.36 8.45 11.64
N SER A 366 -3.31 9.74 11.32
CA SER A 366 -4.25 10.74 11.87
C SER A 366 -5.71 10.40 11.58
N THR A 367 -5.98 9.82 10.41
CA THR A 367 -7.32 9.34 10.01
C THR A 367 -7.78 8.19 10.89
N THR A 368 -6.91 7.22 11.20
CA THR A 368 -7.21 6.10 12.11
C THR A 368 -7.54 6.61 13.51
N VAL A 369 -6.76 7.55 14.05
CA VAL A 369 -7.02 8.16 15.36
C VAL A 369 -8.35 8.92 15.37
N TRP A 370 -8.62 9.74 14.34
CA TRP A 370 -9.89 10.45 14.25
C TRP A 370 -11.10 9.53 14.13
N LEU A 371 -11.03 8.50 13.26
CA LEU A 371 -12.12 7.56 13.06
C LEU A 371 -12.41 6.75 14.33
N SER A 372 -11.35 6.22 14.96
CA SER A 372 -11.47 5.50 16.24
C SER A 372 -12.04 6.39 17.34
N MET A 373 -11.56 7.64 17.49
CA MET A 373 -12.14 8.58 18.45
C MET A 373 -13.61 8.89 18.19
N LEU A 374 -14.00 9.07 16.92
CA LEU A 374 -15.38 9.33 16.54
C LEU A 374 -16.28 8.15 16.88
N VAL A 375 -15.89 6.94 16.48
CA VAL A 375 -16.66 5.71 16.76
C VAL A 375 -16.73 5.45 18.27
N THR A 376 -15.61 5.63 18.98
CA THR A 376 -15.55 5.52 20.44
C THR A 376 -16.55 6.47 21.09
N SER A 377 -16.56 7.72 20.66
CA SER A 377 -17.42 8.77 21.22
C SER A 377 -18.90 8.46 20.99
N ILE A 378 -19.28 8.04 19.78
CA ILE A 378 -20.68 7.70 19.46
C ILE A 378 -21.16 6.52 20.31
N LEU A 379 -20.40 5.43 20.31
CA LEU A 379 -20.80 4.22 21.04
C LEU A 379 -20.80 4.45 22.56
N ALA A 380 -19.85 5.24 23.07
CA ALA A 380 -19.79 5.65 24.46
C ALA A 380 -20.98 6.50 24.91
N LEU A 381 -21.34 7.49 24.12
CA LEU A 381 -22.51 8.32 24.37
C LEU A 381 -23.77 7.46 24.39
N ALA A 382 -23.90 6.51 23.45
CA ALA A 382 -25.02 5.58 23.42
C ALA A 382 -25.08 4.74 24.71
N ALA A 383 -23.97 4.14 25.14
CA ALA A 383 -23.94 3.32 26.35
C ALA A 383 -24.20 4.08 27.64
N ALA A 384 -23.80 5.35 27.74
CA ALA A 384 -24.07 6.17 28.91
C ALA A 384 -25.51 6.76 28.90
N TYR A 385 -26.05 7.07 27.72
CA TYR A 385 -27.32 7.77 27.59
C TYR A 385 -28.53 6.91 27.99
N PHE A 386 -28.61 5.66 27.53
CA PHE A 386 -29.77 4.80 27.80
C PHE A 386 -29.97 4.50 29.30
N PRO A 387 -28.95 4.10 30.08
CA PRO A 387 -29.08 3.89 31.52
C PRO A 387 -29.38 5.19 32.28
N ALA A 388 -28.73 6.30 31.92
CA ALA A 388 -28.96 7.60 32.56
C ALA A 388 -30.41 8.09 32.37
N ARG A 389 -30.98 7.89 31.17
CA ARG A 389 -32.38 8.21 30.90
C ARG A 389 -33.32 7.36 31.75
N ARG A 390 -33.02 6.06 31.92
CA ARG A 390 -33.81 5.16 32.76
C ARG A 390 -33.75 5.57 34.25
N ALA A 391 -32.59 6.00 34.74
CA ALA A 391 -32.45 6.51 36.12
C ALA A 391 -33.30 7.77 36.38
N ALA A 392 -33.37 8.67 35.40
CA ALA A 392 -34.13 9.91 35.50
C ALA A 392 -35.66 9.69 35.46
N GLN A 393 -36.13 8.55 34.92
CA GLN A 393 -37.55 8.22 34.78
C GLN A 393 -38.10 7.39 35.96
N LEU A 394 -37.31 7.16 37.02
CA LEU A 394 -37.76 6.44 38.20
C LEU A 394 -38.82 7.24 38.97
N GLU A 395 -39.95 6.61 39.28
CA GLU A 395 -40.97 7.21 40.13
C GLU A 395 -40.52 7.18 41.61
N PRO A 396 -40.55 8.33 42.33
CA PRO A 396 -40.05 8.42 43.70
C PRO A 396 -40.74 7.43 44.66
N VAL A 397 -42.05 7.23 44.49
CA VAL A 397 -42.87 6.34 45.32
C VAL A 397 -42.46 4.86 45.15
N ILE A 398 -42.14 4.46 43.92
CA ILE A 398 -41.69 3.09 43.62
C ILE A 398 -40.23 2.89 44.05
N ALA A 399 -39.39 3.89 43.84
CA ALA A 399 -37.97 3.85 44.22
C ALA A 399 -37.74 3.79 45.74
N LEU A 400 -38.66 4.33 46.54
CA LEU A 400 -38.61 4.29 48.01
C LEU A 400 -39.26 3.03 48.60
N SER A 401 -40.13 2.35 47.84
CA SER A 401 -40.84 1.14 48.27
C SER A 401 -40.16 -0.17 47.83
N SER A 402 -39.13 -0.12 46.99
CA SER A 402 -38.35 -1.30 46.62
C SER A 402 -37.58 -1.85 47.84
N ARG A 403 -37.95 -3.06 48.26
CA ARG A 403 -37.39 -3.78 49.42
C ARG A 403 -36.26 -4.70 48.92
N SER A 404 -35.05 -4.42 49.41
CA SER A 404 -33.77 -5.16 49.28
C SER A 404 -33.43 -5.72 47.90
#